data_AF-A0A4R7VVJ8-F1
#
_entry.id   AF-A0A4R7VVJ8-F1
#
_cell.length_a   1.000
_cell.length_b   1.000
_cell.length_c   1.000
_cell.angle_alpha   90.00
_cell.angle_beta   90.00
_cell.angle_gamma   90.00
#
_symmetry.space_group_name_H-M   'P 1'
#
loop_
_entity.id
_entity.type
_entity.pdbx_description
1 polymer ?
#
loop_
_entity_poly.entity_id
_entity_poly.type
_entity_poly.pdbx_seq_one_letter_code
_entity_poly.pdbx_strand_id
1 'polypeptide(L)'
;MLGHYTGIELTSFHAADLDVDPPKVRDYSPLEFLETIGTNTGELTTPNYHLVLFPPGPALTYDECRSATRYTGSVGLDQLVNGSQICVTTDKHRIALLMITHTPTPDDQPQYIRFDATVWQGPLGQ
;
A
#
# COMPACT_ATOMS: atom_id res chain seq x y z
N MET A 1 16.23 5.80 2.31
CA MET A 1 14.93 6.11 1.66
C MET A 1 15.15 6.03 0.17
N LEU A 2 14.25 5.37 -0.56
CA LEU A 2 14.32 5.20 -2.02
C LEU A 2 13.55 6.33 -2.73
N GLY A 3 12.37 6.69 -2.24
CA GLY A 3 11.60 7.80 -2.82
C GLY A 3 10.31 8.11 -2.07
N HIS A 4 9.71 9.25 -2.42
CA HIS A 4 8.37 9.66 -2.00
C HIS A 4 7.56 10.00 -3.24
N TYR A 5 6.38 9.40 -3.37
CA TYR A 5 5.55 9.46 -4.57
C TYR A 5 4.14 9.85 -4.16
N THR A 6 3.59 10.88 -4.79
CA THR A 6 2.29 11.42 -4.41
C THR A 6 1.20 11.06 -5.41
N GLY A 7 -0.04 10.98 -4.92
CA GLY A 7 -1.21 10.85 -5.76
C GLY A 7 -1.31 9.53 -6.54
N ILE A 8 -0.80 8.44 -5.99
CA ILE A 8 -0.97 7.11 -6.59
C ILE A 8 -2.44 6.71 -6.42
N GLU A 9 -3.10 6.40 -7.52
CA GLU A 9 -4.50 5.98 -7.55
C GLU A 9 -4.59 4.48 -7.83
N LEU A 10 -5.43 3.78 -7.07
CA LEU A 10 -5.76 2.39 -7.33
C LEU A 10 -7.26 2.22 -7.40
N THR A 11 -7.72 1.71 -8.54
CA THR A 11 -9.09 1.25 -8.75
C THR A 11 -9.17 -0.26 -8.53
N SER A 12 -10.40 -0.79 -8.48
CA SER A 12 -10.62 -2.24 -8.45
C SER A 12 -9.86 -2.96 -9.56
N PHE A 13 -9.30 -4.12 -9.24
CA PHE A 13 -8.53 -4.97 -10.16
C PHE A 13 -7.26 -4.30 -10.69
N HIS A 14 -6.65 -3.42 -9.91
CA HIS A 14 -5.32 -2.87 -10.19
C HIS A 14 -4.39 -3.07 -8.99
N ALA A 15 -3.09 -3.09 -9.28
CA ALA A 15 -2.03 -3.17 -8.28
C ALA A 15 -0.92 -2.14 -8.52
N ALA A 16 -0.32 -1.67 -7.43
CA ALA A 16 0.89 -0.86 -7.44
C ALA A 16 2.11 -1.73 -7.13
N ASP A 17 3.06 -1.73 -8.06
CA ASP A 17 4.39 -2.29 -7.89
C ASP A 17 5.27 -1.25 -7.18
N LEU A 18 5.53 -1.45 -5.88
CA LEU A 18 6.39 -0.58 -5.07
C LEU A 18 7.87 -1.02 -5.15
N ASP A 19 8.15 -2.07 -5.93
CA ASP A 19 9.46 -2.65 -6.17
C ASP A 19 10.16 -2.09 -7.42
N VAL A 20 9.50 -1.19 -8.15
CA VAL A 20 10.07 -0.36 -9.22
C VAL A 20 10.11 1.11 -8.82
N ASP A 21 10.97 1.88 -9.47
CA ASP A 21 11.11 3.33 -9.28
C ASP A 21 10.91 4.05 -10.63
N PRO A 22 9.90 4.93 -10.77
CA PRO A 22 8.82 5.17 -9.82
C PRO A 22 7.85 3.98 -9.74
N PRO A 23 7.03 3.87 -8.67
CA PRO A 23 5.97 2.87 -8.58
C PRO A 23 5.07 2.89 -9.82
N LYS A 24 4.68 1.71 -10.27
CA LYS A 24 3.81 1.56 -11.45
C LYS A 24 2.51 0.89 -11.07
N VAL A 25 1.40 1.51 -11.47
CA VAL A 25 0.08 0.89 -11.42
C VAL A 25 -0.10 0.03 -12.66
N ARG A 26 -0.62 -1.19 -12.48
CA ARG A 26 -0.89 -2.16 -13.55
C ARG A 26 -2.22 -2.86 -13.26
N ASP A 27 -2.78 -3.47 -14.30
CA ASP A 27 -3.90 -4.39 -14.14
C ASP A 27 -3.49 -5.54 -13.20
N TYR A 28 -4.41 -5.92 -12.31
CA TYR A 28 -4.24 -7.05 -11.42
C TYR A 28 -4.13 -8.33 -12.23
N SER A 29 -3.06 -9.09 -12.02
CA SER A 29 -2.83 -10.36 -12.68
C SER A 29 -2.39 -11.40 -11.64
N PRO A 30 -3.24 -12.40 -11.33
CA PRO A 30 -2.90 -13.44 -10.36
C PRO A 30 -1.72 -14.33 -10.81
N LEU A 31 -1.23 -14.17 -12.05
CA LEU A 31 -0.08 -14.87 -12.60
C LEU A 31 1.22 -14.03 -12.52
N GLU A 32 1.12 -12.71 -12.36
CA GLU A 32 2.27 -11.83 -12.14
C GLU A 32 2.41 -11.55 -10.64
N PHE A 33 3.09 -12.44 -9.91
CA PHE A 33 3.45 -12.30 -8.48
C PHE A 33 4.46 -11.14 -8.23
N LEU A 34 4.27 -9.99 -8.87
CA LEU A 34 5.08 -8.78 -8.73
C LEU A 34 4.34 -7.69 -7.94
N GLU A 35 3.09 -7.95 -7.57
CA GLU A 35 2.19 -6.98 -6.97
C GLU A 35 2.60 -6.72 -5.53
N THR A 36 2.86 -5.46 -5.18
CA THR A 36 3.14 -5.13 -3.78
C THR A 36 1.87 -4.84 -3.01
N ILE A 37 0.95 -4.06 -3.60
CA ILE A 37 -0.37 -3.80 -3.04
C ILE A 37 -1.40 -3.72 -4.17
N GLY A 38 -2.46 -4.52 -4.07
CA GLY A 38 -3.54 -4.60 -5.04
C GLY A 38 -4.89 -4.33 -4.40
N THR A 39 -5.88 -4.00 -5.22
CA THR A 39 -7.27 -3.89 -4.79
C THR A 39 -8.14 -4.88 -5.55
N ASN A 40 -8.96 -5.61 -4.81
CA ASN A 40 -9.98 -6.50 -5.37
C ASN A 40 -11.36 -5.83 -5.24
N THR A 41 -12.39 -6.58 -4.83
CA THR A 41 -13.69 -6.07 -4.39
C THR A 41 -13.63 -5.57 -2.95
N GLY A 42 -13.14 -4.34 -2.77
CA GLY A 42 -13.30 -3.62 -1.50
C GLY A 42 -12.23 -3.91 -0.44
N GLU A 43 -11.12 -4.55 -0.78
CA GLU A 43 -9.98 -4.71 0.12
C GLU A 43 -8.66 -4.32 -0.58
N LEU A 44 -7.70 -3.85 0.23
CA LEU A 44 -6.29 -3.83 -0.10
C LEU A 44 -5.64 -5.14 0.32
N THR A 45 -4.86 -5.74 -0.58
CA THR A 45 -4.18 -7.02 -0.36
C THR A 45 -2.73 -6.96 -0.83
N THR A 46 -1.89 -7.81 -0.24
CA THR A 46 -0.50 -8.01 -0.71
C THR A 46 -0.23 -9.51 -0.80
N PRO A 47 0.61 -9.99 -1.74
CA PRO A 47 0.90 -11.42 -1.87
C PRO A 47 1.43 -12.09 -0.59
N ASN A 48 2.15 -11.33 0.25
CA ASN A 48 2.79 -11.86 1.46
C ASN A 48 2.04 -11.52 2.75
N TYR A 49 0.85 -10.93 2.65
CA TYR A 49 0.01 -10.63 3.80
C TYR A 49 0.69 -9.76 4.88
N HIS A 50 1.63 -8.90 4.48
CA HIS A 50 2.38 -8.04 5.39
C HIS A 50 1.90 -6.60 5.33
N LEU A 51 0.63 -6.39 5.70
CA LEU A 51 0.01 -5.08 5.87
C LEU A 51 -0.15 -4.77 7.36
N VAL A 52 0.07 -3.52 7.75
CA VAL A 52 -0.33 -3.03 9.08
C VAL A 52 -1.03 -1.68 8.92
N LEU A 53 -2.32 -1.64 9.29
CA LEU A 53 -3.13 -0.42 9.29
C LEU A 53 -2.94 0.36 10.60
N PHE A 54 -2.72 1.66 10.48
CA PHE A 54 -2.68 2.61 11.56
C PHE A 54 -3.72 3.72 11.35
N PRO A 55 -4.27 4.29 12.43
CA PRO A 55 -5.19 5.41 12.34
C PRO A 55 -4.48 6.68 11.83
N PRO A 56 -5.24 7.72 11.44
CA PRO A 56 -4.68 9.01 11.10
C PRO A 56 -3.79 9.60 12.19
N GLY A 57 -2.69 10.23 11.75
CA GLY A 57 -1.71 10.85 12.63
C GLY A 57 -0.52 11.40 11.86
N PRO A 58 0.55 11.81 12.57
CA PRO A 58 1.83 12.11 11.95
C PRO A 58 2.32 10.92 11.11
N ALA A 59 2.98 11.21 9.98
CA ALA A 59 3.52 10.18 9.11
C ALA A 59 4.48 9.27 9.88
N LEU A 60 4.26 7.96 9.79
CA LEU A 60 5.13 6.97 10.41
C LEU A 60 6.54 7.04 9.83
N THR A 61 7.50 6.69 10.66
CA THR A 61 8.90 6.57 10.28
C THR A 61 9.22 5.17 9.75
N TYR A 62 10.38 5.04 9.11
CA TYR A 62 10.92 3.75 8.70
C TYR A 62 10.99 2.75 9.86
N ASP A 63 11.48 3.17 11.03
CA ASP A 63 11.65 2.28 12.18
C ASP A 63 10.32 1.82 12.76
N GLU A 64 9.29 2.67 12.74
CA GLU A 64 7.93 2.30 13.15
C GLU A 64 7.31 1.29 12.19
N CYS A 65 7.39 1.51 10.87
CA CYS A 65 6.91 0.53 9.89
C CYS A 65 7.69 -0.79 9.95
N ARG A 66 9.02 -0.74 10.11
CA ARG A 66 9.86 -1.93 10.21
C ARG A 66 9.57 -2.75 11.46
N SER A 67 9.25 -2.09 12.57
CA SER A 67 9.02 -2.75 13.86
C SER A 67 7.56 -3.21 14.05
N ALA A 68 6.68 -2.94 13.07
CA ALA A 68 5.30 -3.37 13.11
C ALA A 68 5.21 -4.91 12.96
N THR A 69 4.48 -5.56 13.87
CA THR A 69 4.39 -7.04 13.93
C THR A 69 2.97 -7.57 13.81
N ARG A 70 1.96 -6.69 13.76
CA ARG A 70 0.54 -7.04 13.69
C ARG A 70 0.08 -7.09 12.24
N TYR A 71 0.69 -7.98 11.46
CA TYR A 71 0.37 -8.14 10.05
C TYR A 71 -1.06 -8.64 9.86
N THR A 72 -1.75 -8.06 8.89
CA THR A 72 -3.03 -8.54 8.35
C THR A 72 -2.86 -8.89 6.89
N GLY A 73 -3.61 -9.88 6.43
CA GLY A 73 -3.60 -10.30 5.03
C GLY A 73 -4.34 -9.34 4.09
N SER A 74 -5.38 -8.69 4.60
CA SER A 74 -6.14 -7.69 3.88
C SER A 74 -6.51 -6.53 4.81
N VAL A 75 -6.77 -5.37 4.19
CA VAL A 75 -7.37 -4.21 4.83
C VAL A 75 -8.62 -3.84 4.04
N GLY A 76 -9.79 -3.90 4.65
CA GLY A 76 -11.03 -3.47 4.01
C GLY A 76 -10.99 -1.98 3.69
N LEU A 77 -11.46 -1.59 2.50
CA LEU A 77 -11.56 -0.18 2.11
C LEU A 77 -12.54 0.59 2.99
N ASP A 78 -13.51 -0.10 3.60
CA ASP A 78 -14.44 0.42 4.60
C ASP A 78 -13.78 0.77 5.94
N GLN A 79 -12.58 0.20 6.22
CA GLN A 79 -11.79 0.51 7.40
C GLN A 79 -10.88 1.74 7.19
N LEU A 80 -10.73 2.18 5.94
CA LEU A 80 -9.90 3.32 5.61
C LEU A 80 -10.66 4.62 5.83
N VAL A 81 -9.93 5.60 6.33
CA VAL A 81 -10.35 7.00 6.35
C VAL A 81 -9.21 7.84 5.78
N ASN A 82 -9.50 9.06 5.33
CA ASN A 82 -8.44 9.98 4.93
C ASN A 82 -7.47 10.20 6.10
N GLY A 83 -6.18 10.06 5.81
CA GLY A 83 -5.08 10.08 6.77
C GLY A 83 -4.71 8.71 7.33
N SER A 84 -5.48 7.64 7.07
CA SER A 84 -5.07 6.27 7.41
C SER A 84 -3.68 5.97 6.85
N GLN A 85 -2.90 5.21 7.62
CA GLN A 85 -1.52 4.89 7.26
C GLN A 85 -1.36 3.38 7.16
N ILE A 86 -0.66 2.89 6.14
CA ILE A 86 -0.45 1.47 5.92
C ILE A 86 1.04 1.20 5.74
N CYS A 87 1.61 0.38 6.61
CA CYS A 87 2.96 -0.15 6.41
C CYS A 87 2.87 -1.42 5.58
N VAL A 88 3.70 -1.52 4.54
CA VAL A 88 3.77 -2.66 3.61
C VAL A 88 5.21 -3.16 3.54
N THR A 89 5.40 -4.47 3.62
CA THR A 89 6.70 -5.11 3.36
C THR A 89 6.62 -5.94 2.08
N THR A 90 7.55 -5.70 1.15
CA THR A 90 7.57 -6.33 -0.17
C THR A 90 8.53 -7.52 -0.21
N ASP A 91 8.40 -8.39 -1.23
CA ASP A 91 9.31 -9.52 -1.42
C ASP A 91 10.76 -9.10 -1.71
N LYS A 92 10.95 -7.95 -2.35
CA LYS A 92 12.29 -7.38 -2.56
C LYS A 92 12.80 -6.60 -1.34
N HIS A 93 12.26 -6.91 -0.17
CA HIS A 93 12.66 -6.35 1.11
C HIS A 93 12.55 -4.83 1.13
N ARG A 94 11.58 -4.26 0.42
CA ARG A 94 11.25 -2.85 0.59
C ARG A 94 10.23 -2.73 1.70
N ILE A 95 10.29 -1.59 2.37
CA ILE A 95 9.27 -1.16 3.33
C ILE A 95 8.64 0.08 2.74
N ALA A 96 7.32 0.11 2.68
CA ALA A 96 6.58 1.27 2.22
C ALA A 96 5.59 1.75 3.28
N LEU A 97 5.48 3.06 3.43
CA LEU A 97 4.40 3.72 4.13
C LEU A 97 3.45 4.30 3.09
N LEU A 98 2.19 3.89 3.13
CA LEU A 98 1.12 4.46 2.32
C LEU A 98 0.28 5.38 3.20
N MET A 99 0.10 6.62 2.77
CA MET A 99 -0.74 7.62 3.41
C MET A 99 -2.01 7.79 2.58
N ILE A 100 -3.15 7.33 3.07
CA ILE A 100 -4.42 7.43 2.35
C ILE A 100 -4.86 8.90 2.27
N THR A 101 -5.01 9.41 1.06
CA THR A 101 -5.44 10.79 0.78
C THR A 101 -6.84 10.88 0.20
N HIS A 102 -7.37 9.76 -0.31
CA HIS A 102 -8.76 9.63 -0.75
C HIS A 102 -9.28 8.21 -0.51
N THR A 103 -10.49 8.10 0.01
CA THR A 103 -11.25 6.84 0.13
C THR A 103 -12.44 6.86 -0.82
N PRO A 104 -12.89 5.70 -1.35
CA PRO A 104 -13.90 5.68 -2.39
C PRO A 104 -15.25 6.20 -1.87
N THR A 105 -15.93 6.97 -2.71
CA THR A 105 -17.27 7.53 -2.46
C THR A 105 -18.26 7.04 -3.52
N PRO A 106 -19.58 7.20 -3.32
CA PRO A 106 -20.57 6.87 -4.35
C PRO A 106 -20.45 7.69 -5.64
N ASP A 107 -19.85 8.88 -5.56
CA ASP A 107 -19.67 9.80 -6.70
C ASP A 107 -18.41 9.46 -7.53
N ASP A 108 -17.51 8.63 -7.01
CA ASP A 108 -16.32 8.18 -7.74
C ASP A 108 -16.68 7.14 -8.79
N GLN A 109 -16.46 7.46 -10.06
CA GLN A 109 -16.67 6.54 -11.19
C GLN A 109 -15.45 6.51 -12.13
N PRO A 110 -14.64 5.43 -12.13
CA PRO A 110 -14.70 4.27 -11.22
C PRO A 110 -14.34 4.62 -9.78
N GLN A 111 -14.73 3.76 -8.82
CA GLN A 111 -14.27 3.87 -7.44
C GLN A 111 -12.76 3.64 -7.34
N TYR A 112 -12.09 4.47 -6.54
CA TYR A 112 -10.64 4.41 -6.35
C TYR A 112 -10.24 4.83 -4.95
N ILE A 113 -9.06 4.38 -4.52
CA ILE A 113 -8.32 5.01 -3.43
C ILE A 113 -7.20 5.87 -4.01
N ARG A 114 -6.81 6.91 -3.27
CA ARG A 114 -5.58 7.65 -3.54
C ARG A 114 -4.68 7.61 -2.32
N PHE A 115 -3.39 7.45 -2.53
CA PHE A 115 -2.41 7.52 -1.47
C PHE A 115 -1.08 8.12 -1.93
N ASP A 116 -0.33 8.64 -0.97
CA ASP A 116 1.08 8.96 -1.14
C ASP A 116 1.90 7.81 -0.58
N ALA A 117 3.00 7.45 -1.24
CA ALA A 117 3.87 6.35 -0.83
C ALA A 117 5.26 6.87 -0.50
N THR A 118 5.77 6.51 0.69
CA THR A 118 7.19 6.64 1.03
C THR A 118 7.82 5.26 1.03
N VAL A 119 8.84 5.05 0.20
CA VAL A 119 9.47 3.73 0.02
C VAL A 119 10.90 3.77 0.53
N TRP A 120 11.27 2.75 1.31
CA TRP A 120 12.61 2.54 1.84
C TRP A 120 13.15 1.17 1.42
N GLN A 121 14.47 1.08 1.35
CA GLN A 121 15.15 -0.21 1.35
C GLN A 121 15.07 -0.75 2.77
N GLY A 122 14.42 -1.90 2.94
CA GLY A 122 14.44 -2.65 4.18
C GLY A 122 15.75 -3.43 4.34
N PRO A 123 15.94 -4.09 5.49
CA PRO A 123 17.11 -4.93 5.69
C PRO A 123 17.12 -6.05 4.65
N LEU A 124 18.27 -6.29 4.00
CA LEU A 124 18.49 -7.52 3.24
C LEU A 124 18.31 -8.70 4.22
N GLY A 125 17.51 -9.70 3.84
CA GLY A 125 17.22 -10.83 4.71
C GLY A 125 18.48 -11.46 5.31
N GLN A 126 18.39 -11.85 6.58
CA GLN A 126 19.34 -12.76 7.22
C GLN A 126 19.13 -14.19 6.71
#